data_AF-A0A950Q0Z7-F1
#
_entry.id   AF-A0A950Q0Z7-F1
#
_cell.length_a   1.000
_cell.length_b   1.000
_cell.length_c   1.000
_cell.angle_alpha   90.00
_cell.angle_beta   90.00
_cell.angle_gamma   90.00
#
_symmetry.space_group_name_H-M   'P 1'
#
loop_
_entity.id
_entity.type
_entity.pdbx_description
1 polymer ?
#
loop_
_entity_poly.entity_id
_entity_poly.type
_entity_poly.pdbx_seq_one_letter_code
_entity_poly.pdbx_strand_id
1 'polypeptide(L)'
;MAASTPPPAPTANPVDRVRAAYASRAESDYIFSFWTALGWTLLTCGLYGFYVFYQLVRRSRDHNRRRLELLDAATAAAWDRAQADGRADELRPRFESMGLHLGVLRQMTTDFRDPLIWMVLRVVASTIVDVILFVLLDGDLVKHDAAERAAEAELAGIYGALGMQLATPTGAPKQAHNYVGRIIATIVSLGFYFLWWTDDVMVEGNEHFEQNWVWEDSLRAALGG
;
A
#
# COMPACT_ATOMS: atom_id res chain seq x y z
N MET A 1 -14.27 28.96 -19.97
CA MET A 1 -14.11 27.87 -18.99
C MET A 1 -13.94 26.59 -19.78
N ALA A 2 -12.74 26.02 -19.81
CA ALA A 2 -12.49 24.77 -20.53
C ALA A 2 -13.02 23.62 -19.67
N ALA A 3 -13.98 22.86 -20.20
CA ALA A 3 -14.46 21.64 -19.56
C ALA A 3 -13.32 20.62 -19.54
N SER A 4 -12.83 20.27 -18.36
CA SER A 4 -11.91 19.17 -18.15
C SER A 4 -12.59 17.89 -18.60
N THR A 5 -12.07 17.28 -19.66
CA THR A 5 -12.54 15.99 -20.17
C THR A 5 -12.34 14.94 -19.08
N PRO A 6 -13.37 14.20 -18.66
CA PRO A 6 -13.19 13.13 -17.69
C PRO A 6 -12.21 12.09 -18.26
N PRO A 7 -11.34 11.49 -17.42
CA PRO A 7 -10.46 10.42 -17.87
C PRO A 7 -11.28 9.30 -18.52
N PRO A 8 -10.75 8.64 -19.57
CA PRO A 8 -11.46 7.57 -20.25
C PRO A 8 -11.89 6.52 -19.23
N ALA A 9 -13.17 6.14 -19.26
CA ALA A 9 -13.70 5.10 -18.39
C ALA A 9 -12.88 3.81 -18.62
N PRO A 10 -12.50 3.08 -17.56
CA PRO A 10 -11.87 1.79 -17.69
C PRO A 10 -12.72 0.89 -18.61
N THR A 11 -12.11 0.34 -19.66
CA THR A 11 -12.83 -0.47 -20.66
C THR A 11 -13.23 -1.85 -20.14
N ALA A 12 -12.69 -2.25 -18.98
CA ALA A 12 -12.98 -3.53 -18.32
C ALA A 12 -14.06 -3.36 -17.25
N ASN A 13 -14.92 -4.38 -17.12
CA ASN A 13 -15.92 -4.48 -16.06
C ASN A 13 -15.25 -4.31 -14.67
N PRO A 14 -15.85 -3.55 -13.73
CA PRO A 14 -15.31 -3.38 -12.38
C PRO A 14 -14.94 -4.67 -11.66
N VAL A 15 -15.75 -5.73 -11.79
CA VAL A 15 -15.46 -7.03 -11.15
C VAL A 15 -14.21 -7.67 -11.76
N ASP A 16 -14.00 -7.54 -13.06
CA ASP A 16 -12.80 -8.07 -13.72
C ASP A 16 -11.55 -7.27 -13.33
N ARG A 17 -11.68 -5.95 -13.11
CA ARG A 17 -10.62 -5.11 -12.54
C ARG A 17 -10.25 -5.56 -11.13
N VAL A 18 -11.23 -5.84 -10.27
CA VAL A 18 -10.98 -6.42 -8.92
C VAL A 18 -10.21 -7.74 -9.03
N ARG A 19 -10.66 -8.65 -9.90
CA ARG A 19 -9.98 -9.94 -10.12
C ARG A 19 -8.55 -9.76 -10.61
N ALA A 20 -8.32 -8.84 -11.54
CA ALA A 20 -6.98 -8.56 -12.06
C ALA A 20 -6.05 -7.98 -10.98
N ALA A 21 -6.53 -7.01 -10.19
CA ALA A 21 -5.76 -6.41 -9.10
C ALA A 21 -5.51 -7.39 -7.93
N TYR A 22 -6.44 -8.31 -7.68
CA TYR A 22 -6.23 -9.42 -6.74
C TYR A 22 -5.19 -10.40 -7.28
N ALA A 23 -5.29 -10.79 -8.55
CA ALA A 23 -4.38 -11.77 -9.16
C ALA A 23 -2.93 -11.28 -9.24
N SER A 24 -2.71 -9.96 -9.36
CA SER A 24 -1.37 -9.36 -9.38
C SER A 24 -0.76 -9.15 -7.99
N ARG A 25 -1.41 -9.59 -6.90
CA ARG A 25 -0.93 -9.44 -5.52
C ARG A 25 0.50 -9.94 -5.31
N ALA A 26 0.85 -11.09 -5.87
CA ALA A 26 2.19 -11.66 -5.73
C ALA A 26 3.29 -10.84 -6.42
N GLU A 27 2.93 -9.94 -7.36
CA GLU A 27 3.88 -9.09 -8.08
C GLU A 27 4.28 -7.85 -7.26
N SER A 28 3.42 -7.40 -6.35
CA SER A 28 3.65 -6.22 -5.50
C SER A 28 3.96 -6.55 -4.04
N ASP A 29 3.36 -7.60 -3.50
CA ASP A 29 3.32 -7.87 -2.05
C ASP A 29 4.33 -8.95 -1.63
N TYR A 30 5.51 -8.97 -2.25
CA TYR A 30 6.51 -9.97 -1.89
C TYR A 30 7.17 -9.67 -0.53
N ILE A 31 7.37 -10.73 0.24
CA ILE A 31 7.84 -10.70 1.63
C ILE A 31 9.37 -10.74 1.67
N PHE A 32 9.97 -9.90 2.50
CA PHE A 32 11.41 -9.90 2.75
C PHE A 32 11.77 -10.70 4.00
N SER A 33 12.84 -11.48 3.91
CA SER A 33 13.54 -12.03 5.07
C SER A 33 14.81 -11.22 5.31
N PHE A 34 14.90 -10.53 6.45
CA PHE A 34 16.07 -9.74 6.81
C PHE A 34 17.35 -10.57 6.83
N TRP A 35 17.34 -11.75 7.47
CA TRP A 35 18.53 -12.61 7.55
C TRP A 35 19.00 -13.09 6.17
N THR A 36 18.06 -13.39 5.27
CA THR A 36 18.39 -13.75 3.89
C THR A 36 19.00 -12.55 3.16
N ALA A 37 18.38 -11.38 3.28
CA ALA A 37 18.86 -10.14 2.67
C ALA A 37 20.27 -9.76 3.18
N LEU A 38 20.49 -9.84 4.50
CA LEU A 38 21.77 -9.57 5.14
C LEU A 38 22.83 -10.58 4.68
N GLY A 39 22.51 -11.88 4.69
CA GLY A 39 23.42 -12.94 4.27
C GLY A 39 23.92 -12.75 2.83
N TRP A 40 22.99 -12.49 1.88
CA TRP A 40 23.36 -12.21 0.49
C TRP A 40 24.11 -10.89 0.32
N THR A 41 23.77 -9.86 1.11
CA THR A 41 24.49 -8.59 1.10
C THR A 41 25.94 -8.79 1.53
N LEU A 42 26.19 -9.55 2.60
CA LEU A 42 27.54 -9.85 3.05
C LEU A 42 28.30 -10.72 2.03
N LEU A 43 27.67 -11.77 1.50
CA LEU A 43 28.28 -12.67 0.52
C LEU A 43 28.68 -11.96 -0.79
N THR A 44 27.91 -10.95 -1.19
CA THR A 44 28.14 -10.16 -2.41
C THR A 44 28.90 -8.85 -2.14
N CYS A 45 29.51 -8.70 -0.96
CA CYS A 45 30.26 -7.52 -0.55
C CYS A 45 29.46 -6.20 -0.71
N GLY A 46 28.17 -6.23 -0.41
CA GLY A 46 27.27 -5.08 -0.44
C GLY A 46 26.41 -4.95 -1.70
N LEU A 47 26.74 -5.64 -2.80
CA LEU A 47 26.00 -5.51 -4.07
C LEU A 47 24.52 -5.90 -3.94
N TYR A 48 24.21 -6.99 -3.25
CA TYR A 48 22.82 -7.40 -3.03
C TYR A 48 22.02 -6.41 -2.18
N GLY A 49 22.70 -5.60 -1.36
CA GLY A 49 22.07 -4.52 -0.61
C GLY A 49 21.41 -3.48 -1.51
N PHE A 50 21.96 -3.23 -2.71
CA PHE A 50 21.35 -2.36 -3.72
C PHE A 50 20.06 -2.96 -4.29
N TYR A 51 20.05 -4.26 -4.56
CA TYR A 51 18.84 -4.97 -4.98
C TYR A 51 17.74 -4.86 -3.92
N VAL A 52 18.06 -5.12 -2.65
CA VAL A 52 17.11 -5.02 -1.54
C VAL A 52 16.50 -3.61 -1.45
N PHE A 53 17.33 -2.58 -1.50
CA PHE A 53 16.87 -1.19 -1.45
C PHE A 53 15.96 -0.84 -2.63
N TYR A 54 16.35 -1.19 -3.86
CA TYR A 54 15.51 -1.01 -5.04
C TYR A 54 14.13 -1.65 -4.84
N GLN A 55 14.13 -2.87 -4.35
CA GLN A 55 12.90 -3.63 -4.15
C GLN A 55 12.04 -3.08 -3.00
N LEU A 56 12.61 -2.54 -1.92
CA LEU A 56 11.84 -1.87 -0.87
C LEU A 56 11.05 -0.67 -1.41
N VAL A 57 11.67 0.16 -2.27
CA VAL A 57 10.98 1.28 -2.91
C VAL A 57 9.93 0.76 -3.89
N ARG A 58 10.31 -0.22 -4.73
CA ARG A 58 9.44 -0.77 -5.76
C ARG A 58 8.19 -1.41 -5.17
N ARG A 59 8.32 -2.27 -4.16
CA ARG A 59 7.17 -2.97 -3.54
C ARG A 59 6.19 -1.99 -2.93
N SER A 60 6.66 -0.95 -2.23
CA SER A 60 5.79 0.07 -1.66
C SER A 60 4.98 0.81 -2.73
N ARG A 61 5.65 1.24 -3.81
CA ARG A 61 4.98 1.88 -4.96
C ARG A 61 3.97 0.95 -5.63
N ASP A 62 4.39 -0.28 -5.94
CA ASP A 62 3.59 -1.23 -6.70
C ASP A 62 2.38 -1.70 -5.86
N HIS A 63 2.57 -1.93 -4.56
CA HIS A 63 1.48 -2.25 -3.61
C HIS A 63 0.45 -1.14 -3.57
N ASN A 64 0.87 0.10 -3.32
CA ASN A 64 -0.06 1.22 -3.15
C ASN A 64 -0.86 1.50 -4.43
N ARG A 65 -0.27 1.29 -5.61
CA ARG A 65 -0.99 1.36 -6.89
C ARG A 65 -2.01 0.23 -7.06
N ARG A 66 -1.60 -1.01 -6.78
CA ARG A 66 -2.47 -2.20 -6.88
C ARG A 66 -3.66 -2.07 -5.93
N ARG A 67 -3.41 -1.64 -4.70
CA ARG A 67 -4.42 -1.44 -3.66
C ARG A 67 -5.40 -0.34 -4.00
N LEU A 68 -4.92 0.80 -4.51
CA LEU A 68 -5.82 1.83 -5.03
C LEU A 68 -6.72 1.28 -6.14
N GLU A 69 -6.17 0.56 -7.11
CA GLU A 69 -6.94 -0.05 -8.19
C GLU A 69 -7.98 -1.05 -7.66
N LEU A 70 -7.59 -1.89 -6.70
CA LEU A 70 -8.49 -2.86 -6.09
C LEU A 70 -9.68 -2.18 -5.38
N LEU A 71 -9.41 -1.18 -4.54
CA LEU A 71 -10.43 -0.47 -3.77
C LEU A 71 -11.32 0.39 -4.67
N ASP A 72 -10.76 1.04 -5.69
CA ASP A 72 -11.50 1.80 -6.70
C ASP A 72 -12.43 0.89 -7.51
N ALA A 73 -11.91 -0.25 -7.98
CA ALA A 73 -12.69 -1.24 -8.72
C ALA A 73 -13.79 -1.90 -7.86
N ALA A 74 -13.51 -2.21 -6.59
CA ALA A 74 -14.50 -2.73 -5.65
C ALA A 74 -15.61 -1.71 -5.39
N THR A 75 -15.23 -0.43 -5.24
CA THR A 75 -16.20 0.67 -5.11
C THR A 75 -17.11 0.77 -6.33
N ALA A 76 -16.54 0.71 -7.54
CA ALA A 76 -17.31 0.73 -8.77
C ALA A 76 -18.23 -0.49 -8.92
N ALA A 77 -17.75 -1.68 -8.58
CA ALA A 77 -18.58 -2.90 -8.59
C ALA A 77 -19.75 -2.81 -7.61
N ALA A 78 -19.51 -2.29 -6.40
CA ALA A 78 -20.55 -2.06 -5.41
C ALA A 78 -21.56 -1.00 -5.88
N TRP A 79 -21.10 0.06 -6.58
CA TRP A 79 -21.98 1.08 -7.14
C TRP A 79 -22.90 0.51 -8.22
N ASP A 80 -22.37 -0.26 -9.17
CA ASP A 80 -23.16 -0.93 -10.20
C ASP A 80 -24.22 -1.85 -9.59
N ARG A 81 -23.84 -2.57 -8.52
CA ARG A 81 -24.79 -3.42 -7.79
C ARG A 81 -25.85 -2.60 -7.06
N ALA A 82 -25.47 -1.53 -6.38
CA ALA A 82 -26.41 -0.65 -5.69
C ALA A 82 -27.42 -0.02 -6.66
N GLN A 83 -26.98 0.34 -7.87
CA GLN A 83 -27.86 0.84 -8.94
C GLN A 83 -28.83 -0.25 -9.40
N ALA A 84 -28.34 -1.46 -9.65
CA ALA A 84 -29.18 -2.59 -10.05
C ALA A 84 -30.23 -2.97 -8.98
N ASP A 85 -29.87 -2.85 -7.70
CA ASP A 85 -30.74 -3.14 -6.56
C ASP A 85 -31.65 -1.94 -6.18
N GLY A 86 -31.54 -0.79 -6.87
CA GLY A 86 -32.35 0.41 -6.61
C GLY A 86 -32.00 1.14 -5.30
N ARG A 87 -30.77 0.97 -4.80
CA ARG A 87 -30.30 1.47 -3.48
C ARG A 87 -29.22 2.53 -3.58
N ALA A 88 -28.94 3.04 -4.77
CA ALA A 88 -27.88 4.03 -4.97
C ALA A 88 -28.10 5.32 -4.18
N ASP A 89 -29.33 5.83 -4.10
CA ASP A 89 -29.62 7.04 -3.32
C ASP A 89 -29.40 6.83 -1.81
N GLU A 90 -29.76 5.66 -1.29
CA GLU A 90 -29.56 5.28 0.12
C GLU A 90 -28.07 5.23 0.46
N LEU A 91 -27.26 4.61 -0.42
CA LEU A 91 -25.84 4.37 -0.17
C LEU A 91 -24.93 5.51 -0.61
N ARG A 92 -25.43 6.49 -1.37
CA ARG A 92 -24.64 7.61 -1.91
C ARG A 92 -23.72 8.29 -0.87
N PRO A 93 -24.15 8.60 0.36
CA PRO A 93 -23.26 9.21 1.36
C PRO A 93 -22.01 8.36 1.67
N ARG A 94 -22.13 7.03 1.65
CA ARG A 94 -20.97 6.13 1.86
C ARG A 94 -20.02 6.10 0.67
N PHE A 95 -20.56 6.17 -0.56
CA PHE A 95 -19.74 6.30 -1.77
C PHE A 95 -19.02 7.66 -1.84
N GLU A 96 -19.65 8.73 -1.35
CA GLU A 96 -19.00 10.04 -1.22
C GLU A 96 -17.87 10.00 -0.18
N SER A 97 -18.11 9.36 0.99
CA SER A 97 -17.08 9.09 2.00
C SER A 97 -15.90 8.29 1.43
N MET A 98 -16.20 7.21 0.68
CA MET A 98 -15.20 6.41 -0.03
C MET A 98 -14.30 7.25 -0.93
N GLY A 99 -14.90 8.18 -1.68
CA GLY A 99 -14.17 9.07 -2.58
C GLY A 99 -13.09 9.90 -1.87
N LEU A 100 -13.32 10.28 -0.61
CA LEU A 100 -12.34 11.00 0.21
C LEU A 100 -11.12 10.11 0.52
N HIS A 101 -11.35 8.87 0.95
CA HIS A 101 -10.29 7.91 1.27
C HIS A 101 -9.48 7.52 0.04
N LEU A 102 -10.15 7.22 -1.09
CA LEU A 102 -9.49 6.95 -2.37
C LEU A 102 -8.72 8.17 -2.89
N GLY A 103 -9.19 9.39 -2.58
CA GLY A 103 -8.49 10.63 -2.90
C GLY A 103 -7.11 10.71 -2.23
N VAL A 104 -7.01 10.32 -0.96
CA VAL A 104 -5.74 10.26 -0.22
C VAL A 104 -4.79 9.25 -0.85
N LEU A 105 -5.27 8.03 -1.11
CA LEU A 105 -4.47 6.97 -1.74
C LEU A 105 -4.00 7.38 -3.13
N ARG A 106 -4.86 8.01 -3.94
CA ARG A 106 -4.53 8.53 -5.27
C ARG A 106 -3.46 9.61 -5.21
N GLN A 107 -3.54 10.55 -4.28
CA GLN A 107 -2.48 11.55 -4.09
C GLN A 107 -1.14 10.88 -3.77
N MET A 108 -1.15 9.86 -2.90
CA MET A 108 0.09 9.14 -2.60
C MET A 108 0.68 8.46 -3.84
N THR A 109 -0.14 8.02 -4.80
CA THR A 109 0.37 7.46 -6.07
C THR A 109 1.18 8.43 -6.93
N THR A 110 0.96 9.73 -6.77
CA THR A 110 1.77 10.78 -7.42
C THR A 110 3.01 11.17 -6.61
N ASP A 111 2.96 10.95 -5.29
CA ASP A 111 4.07 11.24 -4.38
C ASP A 111 5.15 10.12 -4.42
N PHE A 112 4.80 8.92 -4.92
CA PHE A 112 5.74 7.80 -4.97
C PHE A 112 6.88 8.03 -5.95
N ARG A 113 8.08 7.94 -5.39
CA ARG A 113 9.35 8.21 -6.03
C ARG A 113 9.84 6.98 -6.76
N ASP A 114 10.35 7.18 -7.96
CA ASP A 114 10.80 6.10 -8.82
C ASP A 114 11.97 5.31 -8.18
N PRO A 115 11.92 3.96 -8.14
CA PRO A 115 12.98 3.13 -7.56
C PRO A 115 14.36 3.34 -8.20
N LEU A 116 14.42 3.63 -9.51
CA LEU A 116 15.69 3.90 -10.19
C LEU A 116 16.28 5.24 -9.78
N ILE A 117 15.45 6.28 -9.61
CA ILE A 117 15.91 7.58 -9.12
C ILE A 117 16.52 7.42 -7.73
N TRP A 118 15.84 6.71 -6.83
CA TRP A 118 16.36 6.43 -5.50
C TRP A 118 17.67 5.64 -5.53
N MET A 119 17.80 4.68 -6.43
CA MET A 119 19.04 3.93 -6.61
C MET A 119 20.20 4.82 -7.03
N VAL A 120 19.98 5.73 -7.99
CA VAL A 120 20.99 6.72 -8.40
C VAL A 120 21.37 7.62 -7.22
N LEU A 121 20.40 8.10 -6.45
CA LEU A 121 20.67 8.91 -5.25
C LEU A 121 21.51 8.12 -4.23
N ARG A 122 21.17 6.84 -4.00
CA ARG A 122 21.91 5.98 -3.08
C ARG A 122 23.36 5.77 -3.51
N VAL A 123 23.65 5.63 -4.80
CA VAL A 123 25.03 5.52 -5.28
C VAL A 123 25.85 6.78 -4.92
N VAL A 124 25.23 7.96 -4.92
CA VAL A 124 25.89 9.24 -4.64
C VAL A 124 26.03 9.51 -3.14
N ALA A 125 25.02 9.19 -2.33
CA ALA A 125 24.93 9.63 -0.93
C ALA A 125 24.55 8.51 0.07
N SER A 126 24.57 7.25 -0.36
CA SER A 126 24.45 5.99 0.41
C SER A 126 23.62 6.11 1.69
N THR A 127 24.25 6.05 2.87
CA THR A 127 23.57 5.96 4.17
C THR A 127 22.63 7.13 4.45
N ILE A 128 22.94 8.33 3.97
CA ILE A 128 22.05 9.49 4.14
C ILE A 128 20.74 9.25 3.38
N VAL A 129 20.84 8.72 2.16
CA VAL A 129 19.68 8.37 1.33
C VAL A 129 18.90 7.23 1.97
N ASP A 130 19.57 6.24 2.54
CA ASP A 130 18.90 5.13 3.22
C ASP A 130 18.08 5.61 4.43
N VAL A 131 18.62 6.50 5.26
CA VAL A 131 17.89 7.12 6.38
C VAL A 131 16.69 7.93 5.90
N ILE A 132 16.87 8.78 4.88
CA ILE A 132 15.77 9.58 4.35
C ILE A 132 14.67 8.66 3.79
N LEU A 133 15.06 7.61 3.05
CA LEU A 133 14.10 6.66 2.50
C LEU A 133 13.32 5.97 3.64
N PHE A 134 13.99 5.50 4.69
CA PHE A 134 13.31 4.76 5.76
C PHE A 134 12.30 5.63 6.52
N VAL A 135 12.62 6.90 6.76
CA VAL A 135 11.67 7.87 7.35
C VAL A 135 10.44 8.06 6.45
N LEU A 136 10.65 8.13 5.14
CA LEU A 136 9.56 8.32 4.19
C LEU A 136 8.72 7.05 4.01
N LEU A 137 9.34 5.87 3.95
CA LEU A 137 8.61 4.61 3.89
C LEU A 137 7.73 4.43 5.13
N ASP A 138 8.22 4.77 6.32
CA ASP A 138 7.41 4.74 7.55
C ASP A 138 6.23 5.73 7.47
N GLY A 139 6.51 6.99 7.12
CA GLY A 139 5.48 8.03 7.01
C GLY A 139 4.43 7.72 5.94
N ASP A 140 4.86 7.19 4.79
CA ASP A 140 3.97 6.75 3.74
C ASP A 140 3.14 5.56 4.21
N LEU A 141 3.73 4.58 4.89
CA LEU A 141 2.99 3.42 5.42
C LEU A 141 1.95 3.84 6.46
N VAL A 142 2.25 4.80 7.34
CA VAL A 142 1.28 5.38 8.31
C VAL A 142 0.09 6.00 7.58
N LYS A 143 0.35 6.85 6.58
CA LYS A 143 -0.70 7.54 5.84
C LYS A 143 -1.52 6.56 4.98
N HIS A 144 -0.85 5.59 4.37
CA HIS A 144 -1.46 4.53 3.56
C HIS A 144 -2.39 3.66 4.39
N ASP A 145 -1.87 3.05 5.47
CA ASP A 145 -2.61 2.14 6.34
C ASP A 145 -3.87 2.81 6.93
N ALA A 146 -3.77 4.06 7.37
CA ALA A 146 -4.92 4.80 7.86
C ALA A 146 -6.01 5.03 6.79
N ALA A 147 -5.61 5.40 5.56
CA ALA A 147 -6.54 5.65 4.47
C ALA A 147 -7.16 4.35 3.94
N GLU A 148 -6.38 3.27 3.83
CA GLU A 148 -6.87 1.96 3.42
C GLU A 148 -7.87 1.39 4.41
N ARG A 149 -7.55 1.37 5.71
CA ARG A 149 -8.49 0.87 6.72
C ARG A 149 -9.81 1.63 6.72
N ALA A 150 -9.78 2.94 6.50
CA ALA A 150 -10.99 3.73 6.40
C ALA A 150 -11.81 3.35 5.15
N ALA A 151 -11.16 3.18 3.99
CA ALA A 151 -11.80 2.69 2.78
C ALA A 151 -12.37 1.27 2.94
N GLU A 152 -11.61 0.35 3.54
CA GLU A 152 -12.02 -1.03 3.80
C GLU A 152 -13.23 -1.11 4.74
N ALA A 153 -13.28 -0.26 5.78
CA ALA A 153 -14.42 -0.17 6.69
C ALA A 153 -15.68 0.34 5.98
N GLU A 154 -15.54 1.36 5.14
CA GLU A 154 -16.65 1.88 4.32
C GLU A 154 -17.15 0.83 3.32
N LEU A 155 -16.24 0.12 2.62
CA LEU A 155 -16.61 -0.96 1.71
C LEU A 155 -17.29 -2.10 2.45
N ALA A 156 -16.79 -2.51 3.62
CA ALA A 156 -17.45 -3.53 4.43
C ALA A 156 -18.88 -3.11 4.80
N GLY A 157 -19.08 -1.83 5.11
CA GLY A 157 -20.40 -1.26 5.32
C GLY A 157 -21.29 -1.31 4.07
N ILE A 158 -20.78 -0.90 2.91
CA ILE A 158 -21.52 -0.87 1.64
C ILE A 158 -21.91 -2.28 1.21
N TYR A 159 -20.95 -3.20 1.15
CA TYR A 159 -21.18 -4.60 0.80
C TYR A 159 -22.12 -5.28 1.80
N GLY A 160 -21.97 -4.99 3.10
CA GLY A 160 -22.88 -5.47 4.14
C GLY A 160 -24.32 -5.03 3.91
N ALA A 161 -24.52 -3.76 3.52
CA ALA A 161 -25.83 -3.27 3.13
C ALA A 161 -26.36 -4.05 1.92
N LEU A 162 -25.53 -4.33 0.91
CA LEU A 162 -25.85 -5.13 -0.27
C LEU A 162 -25.96 -6.65 -0.03
N GLY A 163 -25.89 -7.11 1.24
CA GLY A 163 -26.04 -8.52 1.61
C GLY A 163 -24.79 -9.37 1.45
N MET A 164 -23.62 -8.76 1.24
CA MET A 164 -22.33 -9.43 1.14
C MET A 164 -21.47 -9.12 2.37
N GLN A 165 -20.78 -10.12 2.92
CA GLN A 165 -19.96 -9.92 4.10
C GLN A 165 -18.48 -9.76 3.71
N LEU A 166 -17.88 -8.63 4.10
CA LEU A 166 -16.44 -8.41 4.03
C LEU A 166 -15.85 -8.43 5.43
N ALA A 167 -14.56 -8.74 5.53
CA ALA A 167 -13.81 -8.54 6.77
C ALA A 167 -13.78 -7.05 7.12
N THR A 168 -13.82 -6.73 8.41
CA THR A 168 -13.62 -5.37 8.89
C THR A 168 -12.16 -5.24 9.36
N PRO A 169 -11.48 -4.12 9.09
CA PRO A 169 -10.14 -3.89 9.60
C PRO A 169 -10.10 -3.97 11.13
N THR A 170 -9.11 -4.68 11.68
CA THR A 170 -8.93 -4.85 13.13
C THR A 170 -7.67 -4.14 13.62
N GLY A 171 -7.71 -3.64 14.85
CA GLY A 171 -6.57 -2.95 15.48
C GLY A 171 -6.50 -1.46 15.16
N ALA A 172 -5.55 -0.77 15.78
CA ALA A 172 -5.28 0.64 15.52
C ALA A 172 -4.44 0.81 14.25
N PRO A 173 -4.60 1.92 13.52
CA PRO A 173 -3.73 2.21 12.38
C PRO A 173 -2.28 2.39 12.85
N LYS A 174 -1.33 2.08 11.96
CA LYS A 174 0.10 2.27 12.20
C LYS A 174 0.40 3.70 12.65
N GLN A 175 1.29 3.84 13.61
CA GLN A 175 1.77 5.14 14.11
C GLN A 175 3.21 5.38 13.66
N ALA A 176 3.56 6.66 13.51
CA ALA A 176 4.89 7.07 13.11
C ALA A 176 5.93 6.69 14.18
N HIS A 177 7.11 6.31 13.71
CA HIS A 177 8.23 6.05 14.60
C HIS A 177 8.84 7.32 15.19
N ASN A 178 9.64 7.17 16.25
CA ASN A 178 10.52 8.23 16.73
C ASN A 178 11.76 8.36 15.83
N TYR A 179 11.63 9.10 14.72
CA TYR A 179 12.71 9.28 13.73
C TYR A 179 13.99 9.85 14.34
N VAL A 180 13.88 10.87 15.21
CA VAL A 180 15.03 11.50 15.86
C VAL A 180 15.77 10.49 16.74
N GLY A 181 15.04 9.70 17.52
CA GLY A 181 15.61 8.64 18.34
C GLY A 181 16.35 7.60 17.49
N ARG A 182 15.76 7.17 16.36
CA ARG A 182 16.40 6.19 15.45
C ARG A 182 17.67 6.74 14.79
N ILE A 183 17.68 8.00 14.39
CA ILE A 183 18.86 8.67 13.84
C ILE A 183 19.97 8.76 14.90
N ILE A 184 19.64 9.22 16.12
CA ILE A 184 20.60 9.29 17.23
C ILE A 184 21.16 7.90 17.55
N ALA A 185 20.31 6.88 17.64
CA ALA A 185 20.73 5.50 17.89
C ALA A 185 21.65 4.98 16.78
N THR A 186 21.37 5.32 15.51
CA THR A 186 22.24 5.00 14.37
C THR A 186 23.62 5.63 14.52
N ILE A 187 23.71 6.90 14.89
CA ILE A 187 24.99 7.61 15.05
C ILE A 187 25.78 7.05 16.24
N VAL A 188 25.13 6.93 17.41
CA VAL A 188 25.77 6.47 18.66
C VAL A 188 26.27 5.03 18.54
N SER A 189 25.57 4.18 17.79
CA SER A 189 25.98 2.80 17.53
C SER A 189 26.96 2.64 16.35
N LEU A 190 27.48 3.73 15.80
CA LEU A 190 28.36 3.74 14.62
C LEU A 190 27.76 2.99 13.41
N GLY A 191 26.44 3.09 13.25
CA GLY A 191 25.70 2.46 12.17
C GLY A 191 25.18 1.06 12.47
N PHE A 192 25.54 0.41 13.58
CA PHE A 192 25.05 -0.95 13.87
C PHE A 192 23.53 -1.01 14.04
N TYR A 193 22.92 0.01 14.67
CA TYR A 193 21.46 0.12 14.80
C TYR A 193 20.75 0.19 13.44
N PHE A 194 21.44 0.59 12.37
CA PHE A 194 20.86 0.62 11.03
C PHE A 194 20.45 -0.78 10.54
N LEU A 195 21.11 -1.84 11.02
CA LEU A 195 20.72 -3.22 10.73
C LEU A 195 19.34 -3.54 11.31
N TRP A 196 19.10 -3.16 12.57
CA TRP A 196 17.80 -3.32 13.20
C TRP A 196 16.72 -2.48 12.51
N TRP A 197 17.03 -1.22 12.15
CA TRP A 197 16.07 -0.39 11.42
C TRP A 197 15.72 -0.98 10.04
N THR A 198 16.69 -1.61 9.37
CA THR A 198 16.44 -2.31 8.11
C THR A 198 15.51 -3.51 8.28
N ASP A 199 15.73 -4.32 9.33
CA ASP A 199 14.84 -5.42 9.70
C ASP A 199 13.41 -4.92 9.96
N ASP A 200 13.28 -3.88 10.77
CA ASP A 200 12.01 -3.28 11.15
C ASP A 200 11.20 -2.77 9.94
N VAL A 201 11.83 -2.06 9.00
CA VAL A 201 11.18 -1.61 7.75
C VAL A 201 10.74 -2.79 6.87
N MET A 202 11.49 -3.91 6.89
CA MET A 202 11.09 -5.11 6.17
C MET A 202 9.86 -5.75 6.80
N VAL A 203 9.93 -5.99 8.12
CA VAL A 203 8.90 -6.67 8.91
C VAL A 203 7.59 -5.90 8.87
N GLU A 204 7.58 -4.60 9.14
CA GLU A 204 6.34 -3.82 9.14
C GLU A 204 5.66 -3.79 7.77
N GLY A 205 6.44 -3.70 6.68
CA GLY A 205 5.89 -3.78 5.33
C GLY A 205 5.30 -5.17 5.03
N ASN A 206 5.95 -6.24 5.51
CA ASN A 206 5.44 -7.61 5.36
C ASN A 206 4.12 -7.79 6.12
N GLU A 207 4.07 -7.37 7.38
CA GLU A 207 2.89 -7.48 8.24
C GLU A 207 1.70 -6.68 7.66
N HIS A 208 1.95 -5.49 7.11
CA HIS A 208 0.91 -4.71 6.44
C HIS A 208 0.32 -5.46 5.24
N PHE A 209 1.16 -6.07 4.40
CA PHE A 209 0.68 -6.85 3.25
C PHE A 209 -0.14 -8.06 3.70
N GLU A 210 0.33 -8.81 4.68
CA GLU A 210 -0.37 -9.98 5.21
C GLU A 210 -1.73 -9.61 5.82
N GLN A 211 -1.83 -8.47 6.50
CA GLN A 211 -3.10 -7.96 7.01
C GLN A 211 -4.07 -7.62 5.87
N ASN A 212 -3.59 -6.95 4.82
CA ASN A 212 -4.39 -6.63 3.64
C ASN A 212 -4.90 -7.89 2.94
N TRP A 213 -4.12 -8.97 2.88
CA TRP A 213 -4.52 -10.21 2.22
C TRP A 213 -5.79 -10.82 2.80
N VAL A 214 -5.97 -10.77 4.12
CA VAL A 214 -7.19 -11.29 4.78
C VAL A 214 -8.43 -10.54 4.29
N TRP A 215 -8.33 -9.22 4.16
CA TRP A 215 -9.42 -8.41 3.65
C TRP A 215 -9.69 -8.68 2.16
N GLU A 216 -8.64 -8.75 1.35
CA GLU A 216 -8.72 -9.04 -0.09
C GLU A 216 -9.36 -10.39 -0.39
N ASP A 217 -9.01 -11.41 0.40
CA ASP A 217 -9.58 -12.75 0.28
C ASP A 217 -11.10 -12.72 0.58
N SER A 218 -11.53 -11.91 1.55
CA SER A 218 -12.96 -11.71 1.84
C SER A 218 -13.71 -11.01 0.70
N LEU A 219 -13.09 -10.01 0.07
CA LEU A 219 -13.65 -9.32 -1.10
C LEU A 219 -13.78 -10.26 -2.29
N ARG A 220 -12.74 -11.06 -2.55
CA ARG A 220 -12.79 -12.07 -3.61
C ARG A 220 -13.92 -13.06 -3.36
N ALA A 221 -14.07 -13.57 -2.14
CA ALA A 221 -15.13 -14.50 -1.79
C ALA A 221 -16.53 -13.88 -1.99
N ALA A 222 -16.73 -12.64 -1.57
CA ALA A 222 -18.00 -11.92 -1.73
C ALA A 222 -18.41 -11.72 -3.20
N LEU A 223 -17.43 -11.55 -4.10
CA LEU A 223 -17.66 -11.37 -5.54
C LEU A 223 -17.73 -12.70 -6.33
N GLY A 224 -17.82 -13.84 -5.63
CA GLY A 224 -17.94 -15.17 -6.26
C GLY A 224 -16.66 -15.60 -6.97
N GLY A 225 -15.50 -15.37 -6.34
CA GLY A 225 -14.18 -15.57 -6.91
C GLY A 225 -13.74 -17.00 -7.17
#